data_AF-A0A8J7U2Q2-F1
#
_entry.id   AF-A0A8J7U2Q2-F1
#
_cell.length_a   1.000
_cell.length_b   1.000
_cell.length_c   1.000
_cell.angle_alpha   90.00
_cell.angle_beta   90.00
_cell.angle_gamma   90.00
#
_symmetry.space_group_name_H-M   'P 1'
#
loop_
_entity.id
_entity.type
_entity.pdbx_description
1 polymer ?
#
loop_
_entity_poly.entity_id
_entity_poly.type
_entity_poly.pdbx_seq_one_letter_code
_entity_poly.pdbx_strand_id
1 'polypeptide(L)'
;MEAKSEIYSQGYRKWEGERKQQTPPWFLIGEAGLANLFESSGKKTKFFFFSLFLFYYLGCFGITVLRLQADNLRSVPAIAPFVEAFAGLNLDYPEIWWHAYMLANPTAAFAFIAMIIYGAQLISKDKAANALQIYFSKAVTRFDYILGKFFAIGLIMALATLVPSAIMLVTGLVVTPDFMKYISQAWYVPFIITAFWLLYTVTYGSVILAFSASQTSSTRTSVLFFGFLMVVELVPLLISKLMGASDFITALSWSDSIKGIADALLAQEAADGGLLFWQSVMVTAYTVAAMVFLSRRIEPVAVVS
;
A
#
# COMPACT_ATOMS: atom_id res chain seq x y z
N MET A 1 39.23 -60.01 -13.52
CA MET A 1 37.77 -59.82 -13.48
C MET A 1 37.52 -58.48 -12.82
N GLU A 2 37.48 -57.42 -13.62
CA GLU A 2 37.24 -56.06 -13.14
C GLU A 2 35.75 -55.86 -12.87
N ALA A 3 35.43 -55.49 -11.64
CA ALA A 3 34.11 -55.02 -11.26
C ALA A 3 33.85 -53.65 -11.92
N LYS A 4 33.18 -53.66 -13.07
CA LYS A 4 32.64 -52.44 -13.68
C LYS A 4 31.64 -51.82 -12.71
N SER A 5 31.94 -50.60 -12.27
CA SER A 5 31.17 -49.84 -11.29
C SER A 5 29.73 -49.60 -11.77
N GLU A 6 28.76 -49.97 -10.92
CA GLU A 6 27.30 -49.84 -11.10
C GLU A 6 26.82 -48.39 -11.32
N ILE A 7 27.71 -47.40 -11.24
CA ILE A 7 27.38 -45.98 -11.38
C ILE A 7 27.24 -45.58 -12.86
N TYR A 8 27.97 -46.22 -13.77
CA TYR A 8 27.91 -45.88 -15.21
C TYR A 8 26.69 -46.45 -15.95
N SER A 9 25.90 -47.33 -15.32
CA SER A 9 24.68 -47.90 -15.90
C SER A 9 23.42 -47.09 -15.58
N GLN A 10 23.51 -46.10 -14.69
CA GLN A 10 22.39 -45.20 -14.38
C GLN A 10 22.37 -44.04 -15.37
N GLY A 11 21.80 -44.27 -16.56
CA GLY A 11 21.46 -43.20 -17.49
C GLY A 11 20.43 -42.23 -16.90
N TYR A 12 20.33 -41.02 -17.47
CA TYR A 12 19.32 -40.03 -17.08
C TYR A 12 17.91 -40.64 -17.17
N ARG A 13 17.30 -40.94 -16.01
CA ARG A 13 15.90 -41.33 -15.93
C ARG A 13 15.02 -40.09 -15.94
N LYS A 14 13.99 -40.12 -16.78
CA LYS A 14 12.94 -39.10 -16.76
C LYS A 14 12.23 -39.20 -15.41
N TRP A 15 12.07 -38.07 -14.73
CA TRP A 15 11.40 -38.02 -13.43
C TRP A 15 9.92 -38.38 -13.59
N GLU A 16 9.48 -39.47 -12.93
CA GLU A 16 8.09 -39.96 -12.95
C GLU A 16 7.30 -39.63 -11.67
N GLY A 17 7.92 -38.93 -10.71
CA GLY A 17 7.25 -38.58 -9.46
C GLY A 17 6.18 -37.50 -9.63
N GLU A 18 5.08 -37.64 -8.90
CA GLU A 18 4.04 -36.62 -8.82
C GLU A 18 4.60 -35.35 -8.13
N ARG A 19 4.45 -34.18 -8.76
CA ARG A 19 4.88 -32.91 -8.16
C ARG A 19 3.99 -32.57 -6.96
N LYS A 20 4.40 -32.96 -5.77
CA LYS A 20 3.82 -32.43 -4.52
C LYS A 20 4.37 -31.02 -4.27
N GLN A 21 3.76 -30.01 -4.88
CA GLN A 21 3.91 -28.63 -4.37
C GLN A 21 2.97 -28.47 -3.18
N GLN A 22 3.51 -28.47 -1.97
CA GLN A 22 2.73 -28.23 -0.74
C GLN A 22 2.37 -26.75 -0.58
N THR A 23 3.21 -25.84 -1.10
CA THR A 23 3.01 -24.40 -1.03
C THR A 23 3.07 -23.78 -2.42
N PRO A 24 2.16 -22.84 -2.74
CA PRO A 24 2.15 -22.22 -4.05
C PRO A 24 3.40 -21.33 -4.23
N PRO A 25 4.04 -21.32 -5.41
CA PRO A 25 5.31 -20.60 -5.62
C PRO A 25 5.24 -19.10 -5.30
N TRP A 26 4.13 -18.44 -5.61
CA TRP A 26 3.93 -17.01 -5.34
C TRP A 26 4.05 -16.68 -3.85
N PHE A 27 3.56 -17.57 -2.97
CA PHE A 27 3.60 -17.35 -1.53
C PHE A 27 5.05 -17.39 -1.02
N LEU A 28 5.82 -18.40 -1.44
CA LEU A 28 7.24 -18.53 -1.10
C LEU A 28 8.07 -17.34 -1.60
N ILE A 29 7.79 -16.85 -2.82
CA ILE A 29 8.44 -15.67 -3.38
C ILE A 29 8.11 -14.42 -2.55
N GLY A 30 6.86 -14.29 -2.13
CA GLY A 30 6.41 -13.19 -1.31
C GLY A 30 7.02 -13.22 0.09
N GLU A 31 7.02 -14.37 0.75
CA GLU A 31 7.65 -14.60 2.05
C GLU A 31 9.16 -14.30 2.01
N ALA A 32 9.88 -14.85 1.03
CA ALA A 32 11.29 -14.56 0.83
C ALA A 32 11.52 -13.07 0.54
N GLY A 33 10.62 -12.45 -0.24
CA GLY A 33 10.61 -11.01 -0.46
C GLY A 33 10.55 -10.24 0.85
N LEU A 34 9.58 -10.53 1.71
CA LEU A 34 9.42 -9.90 3.02
C LEU A 34 10.64 -10.09 3.92
N ALA A 35 11.15 -11.32 4.02
CA ALA A 35 12.34 -11.62 4.82
C ALA A 35 13.53 -10.77 4.36
N ASN A 36 13.81 -10.74 3.05
CA ASN A 36 14.87 -9.93 2.47
C ASN A 36 14.67 -8.42 2.70
N LEU A 37 13.42 -7.93 2.68
CA LEU A 37 13.12 -6.54 2.99
C LEU A 37 13.49 -6.20 4.43
N PHE A 38 13.05 -7.01 5.39
CA PHE A 38 13.38 -6.80 6.80
C PHE A 38 14.87 -6.99 7.09
N GLU A 39 15.55 -7.94 6.45
CA GLU A 39 16.99 -8.13 6.62
C GLU A 39 17.79 -6.96 6.05
N SER A 40 17.40 -6.47 4.87
CA SER A 40 18.11 -5.39 4.20
C SER A 40 17.81 -4.00 4.75
N SER A 41 16.70 -3.83 5.46
CA SER A 41 16.42 -2.59 6.19
C SER A 41 17.30 -2.50 7.44
N GLY A 42 18.23 -1.54 7.45
CA GLY A 42 19.08 -1.28 8.61
C GLY A 42 18.27 -0.94 9.87
N LYS A 43 18.87 -1.14 11.05
CA LYS A 43 18.25 -0.83 12.35
C LYS A 43 17.67 0.59 12.41
N LYS A 44 18.36 1.56 11.80
CA LYS A 44 17.92 2.96 11.71
C LYS A 44 16.62 3.12 10.91
N THR A 45 16.49 2.44 9.77
CA THR A 45 15.28 2.48 8.94
C THR A 45 14.10 1.88 9.68
N LYS A 46 14.30 0.72 10.34
CA LYS A 46 13.26 0.08 11.17
C LYS A 46 12.85 0.98 12.32
N PHE A 47 13.81 1.58 13.03
CA PHE A 47 13.54 2.50 14.13
C PHE A 47 12.82 3.76 13.66
N PHE A 48 13.24 4.36 12.54
CA PHE A 48 12.56 5.51 11.93
C PHE A 48 11.11 5.18 11.59
N PHE A 49 10.88 4.05 10.91
CA PHE A 49 9.52 3.64 10.54
C PHE A 49 8.65 3.34 11.77
N PHE A 50 9.20 2.67 12.78
CA PHE A 50 8.51 2.43 14.05
C PHE A 50 8.22 3.72 14.82
N SER A 51 9.18 4.65 14.88
CA SER A 51 9.00 5.94 15.54
C SER A 51 7.97 6.81 14.82
N LEU A 52 7.98 6.81 13.48
CA LEU A 52 6.99 7.51 12.68
C LEU A 52 5.60 6.92 12.87
N PHE A 53 5.50 5.59 12.88
CA PHE A 53 4.26 4.87 13.20
C PHE A 53 3.74 5.23 14.60
N LEU A 54 4.60 5.20 15.61
CA LEU A 54 4.24 5.51 16.99
C LEU A 54 3.80 6.97 17.14
N PHE A 55 4.53 7.91 16.54
CA PHE A 55 4.18 9.32 16.56
C PHE A 55 2.82 9.58 15.90
N TYR A 56 2.59 8.99 14.72
CA TYR A 56 1.31 9.06 14.03
C TYR A 56 0.18 8.51 14.90
N TYR A 57 0.35 7.32 15.45
CA TYR A 57 -0.66 6.67 16.27
C TYR A 57 -0.98 7.45 17.55
N LEU A 58 0.03 7.95 18.27
CA LEU A 58 -0.16 8.78 19.46
C LEU A 58 -0.90 10.09 19.12
N GLY A 59 -0.59 10.70 17.98
CA GLY A 59 -1.30 11.87 17.48
C GLY A 59 -2.78 11.58 17.24
N CYS A 60 -3.10 10.52 16.50
CA CYS A 60 -4.49 10.14 16.23
C CYS A 60 -5.24 9.75 17.51
N PHE A 61 -4.62 8.99 18.40
CA PHE A 61 -5.18 8.66 19.71
C PHE A 61 -5.51 9.92 20.52
N GLY A 62 -4.57 10.85 20.63
CA GLY A 62 -4.76 12.10 21.35
C GLY A 62 -5.90 12.92 20.77
N ILE A 63 -5.98 13.06 19.45
CA ILE A 63 -7.05 13.79 18.76
C ILE A 63 -8.42 13.12 18.97
N THR A 64 -8.50 11.79 18.89
CA THR A 64 -9.73 11.03 19.15
C THR A 64 -10.23 11.24 20.57
N VAL A 65 -9.34 11.17 21.56
CA VAL A 65 -9.68 11.41 22.97
C VAL A 65 -10.13 12.86 23.17
N LEU A 66 -9.39 13.84 22.64
CA LEU A 66 -9.75 15.26 22.71
C LEU A 66 -11.13 15.53 22.12
N ARG A 67 -11.51 14.86 21.03
CA ARG A 67 -12.82 15.00 20.39
C ARG A 67 -13.94 14.35 21.20
N LEU A 68 -13.80 13.06 21.52
CA LEU A 68 -14.87 12.28 22.18
C LEU A 68 -15.08 12.68 23.65
N GLN A 69 -14.06 13.23 24.28
CA GLN A 69 -14.10 13.68 25.67
C GLN A 69 -14.00 15.21 25.78
N ALA A 70 -14.28 15.95 24.70
CA ALA A 70 -14.09 17.40 24.64
C ALA A 70 -14.75 18.12 25.81
N ASP A 71 -16.02 17.80 26.11
CA ASP A 71 -16.77 18.46 27.19
C ASP A 71 -16.18 18.16 28.57
N ASN A 72 -15.73 16.92 28.79
CA ASN A 72 -15.06 16.52 30.03
C ASN A 72 -13.68 17.19 30.16
N LEU A 73 -12.91 17.27 29.06
CA LEU A 73 -11.54 17.79 29.04
C LEU A 73 -11.47 19.31 29.06
N ARG A 74 -12.50 20.02 28.55
CA ARG A 74 -12.63 21.49 28.67
C ARG A 74 -12.66 21.94 30.12
N SER A 75 -13.15 21.11 31.04
CA SER A 75 -13.17 21.41 32.47
C SER A 75 -11.79 21.41 33.14
N VAL A 76 -10.75 20.87 32.47
CA VAL A 76 -9.38 20.81 32.97
C VAL A 76 -8.58 22.02 32.45
N PRO A 77 -8.21 23.00 33.30
CA PRO A 77 -7.63 24.28 32.84
C PRO A 77 -6.34 24.13 32.01
N ALA A 78 -5.51 23.13 32.33
CA ALA A 78 -4.27 22.87 31.61
C ALA A 78 -4.47 22.32 30.18
N ILE A 79 -5.63 21.68 29.93
CA ILE A 79 -5.94 20.98 28.67
C ILE A 79 -6.93 21.81 27.82
N ALA A 80 -7.71 22.70 28.43
CA ALA A 80 -8.70 23.54 27.77
C ALA A 80 -8.18 24.30 26.52
N PRO A 81 -6.97 24.94 26.53
CA PRO A 81 -6.45 25.61 25.34
C PRO A 81 -6.22 24.65 24.16
N PHE A 82 -5.81 23.41 24.45
CA PHE A 82 -5.67 22.37 23.43
C PHE A 82 -7.05 21.95 22.92
N VAL A 83 -8.02 21.68 23.80
CA VAL A 83 -9.36 21.28 23.36
C VAL A 83 -10.00 22.37 22.50
N GLU A 84 -9.82 23.64 22.81
CA GLU A 84 -10.33 24.76 22.01
C GLU A 84 -9.63 24.86 20.64
N ALA A 85 -8.29 24.76 20.62
CA ALA A 85 -7.52 24.76 19.37
C ALA A 85 -7.94 23.61 18.43
N PHE A 86 -8.28 22.44 18.98
CA PHE A 86 -8.75 21.29 18.21
C PHE A 86 -10.27 21.30 17.95
N ALA A 87 -11.09 21.94 18.80
CA ALA A 87 -12.52 22.10 18.58
C ALA A 87 -12.82 23.02 17.38
N GLY A 88 -11.97 24.03 17.16
CA GLY A 88 -12.02 24.90 15.98
C GLY A 88 -11.72 24.20 14.65
N LEU A 89 -11.20 22.97 14.68
CA LEU A 89 -11.05 22.17 13.46
C LEU A 89 -12.40 21.75 12.88
N ASN A 90 -13.51 21.83 13.63
CA ASN A 90 -14.91 21.63 13.21
C ASN A 90 -15.07 20.71 11.99
N LEU A 91 -14.66 19.46 12.17
CA LEU A 91 -14.76 18.41 11.17
C LEU A 91 -16.11 17.75 11.40
N ASP A 92 -17.13 18.30 10.74
CA ASP A 92 -18.55 17.94 10.80
C ASP A 92 -18.81 16.56 10.16
N TYR A 93 -18.18 15.54 10.75
CA TYR A 93 -18.30 14.14 10.38
C TYR A 93 -19.03 13.40 11.50
N PRO A 94 -19.92 12.45 11.17
CA PRO A 94 -20.41 11.52 12.18
C PRO A 94 -19.22 10.77 12.79
N GLU A 95 -19.24 10.49 14.09
CA GLU A 95 -18.06 10.11 14.91
C GLU A 95 -17.22 8.96 14.32
N ILE A 96 -17.84 8.07 13.57
CA ILE A 96 -17.20 6.91 12.95
C ILE A 96 -16.46 7.25 11.65
N TRP A 97 -16.99 8.19 10.86
CA TRP A 97 -16.39 8.65 9.61
C TRP A 97 -15.16 9.54 9.84
N TRP A 98 -15.13 10.21 10.98
CA TRP A 98 -13.94 10.94 11.45
C TRP A 98 -12.70 10.03 11.55
N HIS A 99 -12.86 8.82 12.08
CA HIS A 99 -11.77 7.87 12.23
C HIS A 99 -11.27 7.38 10.86
N ALA A 100 -12.18 7.15 9.91
CA ALA A 100 -11.82 6.80 8.54
C ALA A 100 -11.09 7.95 7.82
N TYR A 101 -11.52 9.21 8.01
CA TYR A 101 -10.91 10.40 7.40
C TYR A 101 -9.54 10.76 7.99
N MET A 102 -9.40 10.70 9.32
CA MET A 102 -8.10 10.79 10.02
C MET A 102 -7.14 9.67 9.62
N LEU A 103 -7.67 8.55 9.12
CA LEU A 103 -6.87 7.49 8.56
C LEU A 103 -6.56 7.65 7.09
N ALA A 104 -7.45 8.17 6.26
CA ALA A 104 -7.21 8.26 4.83
C ALA A 104 -6.11 9.27 4.48
N ASN A 105 -6.08 10.44 5.13
CA ASN A 105 -5.18 11.54 4.74
C ASN A 105 -3.74 11.40 5.27
N PRO A 106 -3.47 11.43 6.58
CA PRO A 106 -2.10 11.32 7.09
C PRO A 106 -1.52 9.90 6.97
N THR A 107 -2.33 8.82 7.05
CA THR A 107 -1.81 7.46 6.81
C THR A 107 -1.40 7.27 5.37
N ALA A 108 -2.01 7.96 4.39
CA ALA A 108 -1.57 7.85 2.99
C ALA A 108 -0.13 8.35 2.82
N ALA A 109 0.29 9.38 3.55
CA ALA A 109 1.69 9.82 3.57
C ALA A 109 2.62 8.76 4.17
N PHE A 110 2.19 8.09 5.24
CA PHE A 110 2.95 6.98 5.83
C PHE A 110 3.05 5.78 4.88
N ALA A 111 1.93 5.37 4.27
CA ALA A 111 1.86 4.34 3.23
C ALA A 111 2.78 4.68 2.06
N PHE A 112 2.78 5.94 1.62
CA PHE A 112 3.64 6.44 0.56
C PHE A 112 5.14 6.30 0.91
N ILE A 113 5.54 6.69 2.12
CA ILE A 113 6.92 6.52 2.60
C ILE A 113 7.28 5.03 2.64
N ALA A 114 6.36 4.17 3.12
CA ALA A 114 6.54 2.72 3.13
C ALA A 114 6.77 2.18 1.70
N MET A 115 6.00 2.64 0.72
CA MET A 115 6.14 2.27 -0.69
C MET A 115 7.49 2.69 -1.26
N ILE A 116 7.94 3.89 -0.95
CA ILE A 116 9.25 4.40 -1.40
C ILE A 116 10.40 3.55 -0.83
N ILE A 117 10.32 3.18 0.45
CA ILE A 117 11.41 2.46 1.12
C ILE A 117 11.40 0.97 0.75
N TYR A 118 10.24 0.33 0.83
CA TYR A 118 10.10 -1.12 0.68
C TYR A 118 9.70 -1.53 -0.73
N GLY A 119 8.75 -0.82 -1.33
CA GLY A 119 8.27 -1.05 -2.70
C GLY A 119 9.38 -0.93 -3.75
N ALA A 120 10.22 0.10 -3.61
CA ALA A 120 11.27 0.39 -4.57
C ALA A 120 12.29 -0.74 -4.74
N GLN A 121 12.58 -1.47 -3.67
CA GLN A 121 13.62 -2.50 -3.63
C GLN A 121 13.13 -3.92 -3.93
N LEU A 122 11.82 -4.14 -4.02
CA LEU A 122 11.21 -5.47 -4.17
C LEU A 122 11.64 -6.22 -5.43
N ILE A 123 11.75 -5.52 -6.58
CA ILE A 123 12.18 -6.12 -7.85
C ILE A 123 13.58 -5.62 -8.24
N SER A 124 13.92 -4.37 -7.91
CA SER A 124 15.20 -3.79 -8.30
C SER A 124 16.39 -4.55 -7.68
N LYS A 125 16.25 -5.08 -6.46
CA LYS A 125 17.29 -5.92 -5.83
C LYS A 125 17.41 -7.29 -6.50
N ASP A 126 16.29 -7.90 -6.86
CA ASP A 126 16.30 -9.15 -7.61
C ASP A 126 16.99 -8.96 -8.97
N LYS A 127 16.75 -7.82 -9.63
CA LYS A 127 17.44 -7.46 -10.88
C LYS A 127 18.94 -7.22 -10.66
N ALA A 128 19.31 -6.47 -9.64
CA ALA A 128 20.71 -6.21 -9.31
C ALA A 128 21.50 -7.51 -9.03
N ALA A 129 20.84 -8.48 -8.40
CA ALA A 129 21.43 -9.78 -8.06
C ALA A 129 21.24 -10.84 -9.17
N ASN A 130 20.68 -10.50 -10.33
CA ASN A 130 20.32 -11.45 -11.39
C ASN A 130 19.45 -12.64 -10.93
N ALA A 131 18.66 -12.45 -9.87
CA ALA A 131 17.86 -13.50 -9.24
C ALA A 131 16.70 -13.98 -10.14
N LEU A 132 16.23 -13.15 -11.09
CA LEU A 132 15.16 -13.52 -12.03
C LEU A 132 15.49 -14.80 -12.81
N GLN A 133 16.74 -14.99 -13.23
CA GLN A 133 17.17 -16.21 -13.93
C GLN A 133 17.04 -17.46 -13.04
N ILE A 134 17.32 -17.31 -11.75
CA ILE A 134 17.22 -18.39 -10.75
C ILE A 134 15.75 -18.70 -10.44
N TYR A 135 14.88 -17.69 -10.40
CA TYR A 135 13.44 -17.92 -10.24
C TYR A 135 12.86 -18.67 -11.44
N PHE A 136 13.19 -18.23 -12.67
CA PHE A 136 12.62 -18.80 -13.90
C PHE A 136 13.31 -20.08 -14.40
N SER A 137 14.42 -20.50 -13.79
CA SER A 137 14.96 -21.85 -13.99
C SER A 137 14.16 -22.92 -13.23
N LYS A 138 13.34 -22.50 -12.26
CA LYS A 138 12.40 -23.37 -11.54
C LYS A 138 11.02 -23.32 -12.21
N ALA A 139 10.12 -24.22 -11.80
CA ALA A 139 8.73 -24.23 -12.25
C ALA A 139 7.91 -23.07 -11.63
N VAL A 140 8.30 -21.84 -11.96
CA VAL A 140 7.71 -20.58 -11.50
C VAL A 140 7.31 -19.77 -12.73
N THR A 141 6.06 -19.34 -12.81
CA THR A 141 5.58 -18.49 -13.89
C THR A 141 5.84 -17.01 -13.61
N ARG A 142 5.76 -16.15 -14.63
CA ARG A 142 5.83 -14.69 -14.44
C ARG A 142 4.71 -14.18 -13.54
N PHE A 143 3.53 -14.79 -13.66
CA PHE A 143 2.38 -14.46 -12.83
C PHE A 143 2.66 -14.80 -11.36
N ASP A 144 3.23 -15.98 -11.07
CA ASP A 144 3.60 -16.36 -9.70
C ASP A 144 4.58 -15.36 -9.08
N TYR A 145 5.57 -14.91 -9.86
CA TYR A 145 6.53 -13.92 -9.42
C TYR A 145 5.88 -12.58 -9.11
N ILE A 146 5.08 -12.04 -10.04
CA ILE A 146 4.38 -10.76 -9.85
C ILE A 146 3.45 -10.83 -8.66
N LEU A 147 2.65 -11.90 -8.56
CA LEU A 147 1.72 -12.11 -7.44
C LEU A 147 2.45 -12.21 -6.11
N GLY A 148 3.61 -12.87 -6.06
CA GLY A 148 4.45 -12.91 -4.86
C GLY A 148 4.98 -11.53 -4.46
N LYS A 149 5.38 -10.69 -5.43
CA LYS A 149 5.80 -9.31 -5.15
C LYS A 149 4.64 -8.42 -4.68
N PHE A 150 3.46 -8.60 -5.25
CA PHE A 150 2.23 -7.96 -4.77
C PHE A 150 1.84 -8.42 -3.37
N PHE A 151 2.01 -9.70 -3.05
CA PHE A 151 1.77 -10.22 -1.72
C PHE A 151 2.72 -9.58 -0.69
N ALA A 152 4.02 -9.49 -1.01
CA ALA A 152 5.00 -8.88 -0.13
C ALA A 152 4.70 -7.38 0.13
N ILE A 153 4.44 -6.59 -0.93
CA ILE A 153 4.11 -5.18 -0.74
C ILE A 153 2.75 -5.01 -0.06
N GLY A 154 1.78 -5.87 -0.38
CA GLY A 154 0.46 -5.85 0.22
C GLY A 154 0.47 -6.11 1.72
N LEU A 155 1.30 -7.04 2.20
CA LEU A 155 1.47 -7.27 3.64
C LEU A 155 2.14 -6.08 4.35
N ILE A 156 3.15 -5.46 3.74
CA ILE A 156 3.78 -4.25 4.30
C ILE A 156 2.77 -3.11 4.37
N MET A 157 1.97 -2.93 3.31
CA MET A 157 0.93 -1.92 3.27
C MET A 157 -0.16 -2.19 4.29
N ALA A 158 -0.64 -3.44 4.41
CA ALA A 158 -1.60 -3.83 5.43
C ALA A 158 -1.08 -3.56 6.86
N LEU A 159 0.19 -3.83 7.15
CA LEU A 159 0.81 -3.48 8.42
C LEU A 159 0.90 -1.97 8.62
N ALA A 160 1.22 -1.22 7.56
CA ALA A 160 1.35 0.22 7.62
C ALA A 160 -0.01 0.95 7.72
N THR A 161 -1.10 0.33 7.28
CA THR A 161 -2.40 1.00 7.12
C THR A 161 -3.51 0.32 7.90
N LEU A 162 -3.77 -0.98 7.68
CA LEU A 162 -4.88 -1.71 8.32
C LEU A 162 -4.65 -1.93 9.81
N VAL A 163 -3.42 -2.20 10.24
CA VAL A 163 -3.11 -2.32 11.68
C VAL A 163 -3.43 -1.02 12.43
N PRO A 164 -2.89 0.16 12.06
CA PRO A 164 -3.27 1.39 12.74
C PRO A 164 -4.77 1.71 12.59
N SER A 165 -5.41 1.33 11.47
CA SER A 165 -6.88 1.40 11.31
C SER A 165 -7.61 0.64 12.40
N ALA A 166 -7.23 -0.62 12.61
CA ALA A 166 -7.87 -1.50 13.56
C ALA A 166 -7.68 -0.99 14.99
N ILE A 167 -6.48 -0.52 15.33
CA ILE A 167 -6.22 0.04 16.67
C ILE A 167 -7.03 1.32 16.89
N MET A 168 -7.21 2.18 15.87
CA MET A 168 -8.08 3.36 15.97
C MET A 168 -9.55 3.00 16.15
N LEU A 169 -10.06 1.99 15.46
CA LEU A 169 -11.44 1.50 15.66
C LEU A 169 -11.63 0.95 17.08
N VAL A 170 -10.64 0.21 17.60
CA VAL A 170 -10.65 -0.28 18.98
C VAL A 170 -10.58 0.89 19.98
N THR A 171 -9.80 1.92 19.68
CA THR A 171 -9.74 3.14 20.51
C THR A 171 -11.11 3.81 20.59
N GLY A 172 -11.80 3.97 19.46
CA GLY A 172 -13.15 4.50 19.42
C GLY A 172 -14.12 3.69 20.28
N LEU A 173 -14.05 2.35 20.21
CA LEU A 173 -14.86 1.45 21.04
C LEU A 173 -14.63 1.63 22.55
N VAL A 174 -13.38 1.87 22.97
CA VAL A 174 -13.00 2.00 24.39
C VAL A 174 -13.37 3.38 24.94
N VAL A 175 -13.24 4.43 24.13
CA VAL A 175 -13.43 5.83 24.57
C VAL A 175 -14.91 6.24 24.53
N THR A 176 -15.73 5.60 23.70
CA THR A 176 -17.15 5.93 23.55
C THR A 176 -17.97 5.42 24.74
N PRO A 177 -18.84 6.25 25.36
CA PRO A 177 -19.67 5.82 26.49
C PRO A 177 -20.70 4.73 26.16
N ASP A 178 -21.27 4.74 24.96
CA ASP A 178 -22.26 3.75 24.49
C ASP A 178 -21.64 2.79 23.46
N PHE A 179 -21.17 1.66 23.97
CA PHE A 179 -20.52 0.61 23.20
C PHE A 179 -21.43 0.02 22.10
N MET A 180 -22.70 -0.24 22.42
CA MET A 180 -23.62 -0.90 21.49
C MET A 180 -24.00 0.01 20.34
N LYS A 181 -24.21 1.29 20.62
CA LYS A 181 -24.44 2.29 19.59
C LYS A 181 -23.25 2.41 18.63
N TYR A 182 -22.02 2.46 19.15
CA TYR A 182 -20.82 2.54 18.31
C TYR A 182 -20.70 1.34 17.37
N ILE A 183 -20.85 0.10 17.87
CA ILE A 183 -20.78 -1.10 17.02
C ILE A 183 -21.85 -1.09 15.93
N SER A 184 -23.09 -0.75 16.29
CA SER A 184 -24.21 -0.72 15.33
C SER A 184 -23.99 0.25 14.18
N GLN A 185 -23.19 1.29 14.39
CA GLN A 185 -22.86 2.30 13.39
C GLN A 185 -21.53 2.01 12.68
N ALA A 186 -20.60 1.27 13.28
CA ALA A 186 -19.23 1.08 12.80
C ALA A 186 -18.96 -0.29 12.14
N TRP A 187 -19.90 -1.24 12.20
CA TRP A 187 -19.66 -2.64 11.78
C TRP A 187 -19.16 -2.81 10.34
N TYR A 188 -19.56 -1.93 9.42
CA TYR A 188 -19.17 -2.00 8.00
C TYR A 188 -17.83 -1.30 7.71
N VAL A 189 -17.33 -0.48 8.63
CA VAL A 189 -16.14 0.35 8.44
C VAL A 189 -14.85 -0.45 8.21
N PRO A 190 -14.58 -1.56 8.93
CA PRO A 190 -13.42 -2.40 8.64
C PRO A 190 -13.38 -2.87 7.17
N PHE A 191 -14.53 -3.19 6.59
CA PHE A 191 -14.62 -3.66 5.21
C PHE A 191 -14.34 -2.53 4.22
N ILE A 192 -14.90 -1.34 4.42
CA ILE A 192 -14.66 -0.19 3.54
C ILE A 192 -13.21 0.26 3.61
N ILE A 193 -12.65 0.38 4.82
CA ILE A 193 -11.23 0.72 5.02
C ILE A 193 -10.33 -0.31 4.34
N THR A 194 -10.65 -1.59 4.48
CA THR A 194 -9.89 -2.67 3.82
C THR A 194 -9.97 -2.54 2.30
N ALA A 195 -11.16 -2.30 1.74
CA ALA A 195 -11.34 -2.10 0.30
C ALA A 195 -10.56 -0.89 -0.22
N PHE A 196 -10.60 0.24 0.51
CA PHE A 196 -9.83 1.43 0.20
C PHE A 196 -8.32 1.16 0.15
N TRP A 197 -7.76 0.55 1.20
CA TRP A 197 -6.33 0.29 1.24
C TRP A 197 -5.90 -0.79 0.26
N LEU A 198 -6.78 -1.72 -0.08
CA LEU A 198 -6.54 -2.69 -1.15
C LEU A 198 -6.48 -2.00 -2.51
N LEU A 199 -7.43 -1.10 -2.81
CA LEU A 199 -7.39 -0.27 -4.02
C LEU A 199 -6.09 0.55 -4.08
N TYR A 200 -5.77 1.28 -3.00
CA TYR A 200 -4.53 2.04 -2.89
C TYR A 200 -3.29 1.17 -3.16
N THR A 201 -3.22 0.00 -2.52
CA THR A 201 -2.10 -0.94 -2.67
C THR A 201 -2.00 -1.47 -4.09
N VAL A 202 -3.11 -1.84 -4.73
CA VAL A 202 -3.09 -2.36 -6.10
C VAL A 202 -2.63 -1.28 -7.07
N THR A 203 -3.20 -0.08 -6.98
CA THR A 203 -2.88 1.01 -7.90
C THR A 203 -1.45 1.51 -7.68
N TYR A 204 -1.08 1.96 -6.47
CA TYR A 204 0.28 2.47 -6.22
C TYR A 204 1.32 1.35 -6.29
N GLY A 205 0.96 0.14 -5.86
CA GLY A 205 1.80 -1.06 -5.90
C GLY A 205 2.18 -1.43 -7.32
N SER A 206 1.23 -1.40 -8.25
CA SER A 206 1.51 -1.66 -9.66
C SER A 206 2.55 -0.70 -10.23
N VAL A 207 2.46 0.58 -9.91
CA VAL A 207 3.39 1.60 -10.44
C VAL A 207 4.76 1.53 -9.79
N ILE A 208 4.86 1.40 -8.46
CA ILE A 208 6.18 1.26 -7.82
C ILE A 208 6.87 -0.04 -8.26
N LEU A 209 6.13 -1.15 -8.42
CA LEU A 209 6.69 -2.40 -8.92
C LEU A 209 7.10 -2.27 -10.40
N ALA A 210 6.34 -1.56 -11.23
CA ALA A 210 6.70 -1.25 -12.60
C ALA A 210 8.03 -0.47 -12.69
N PHE A 211 8.20 0.58 -11.86
CA PHE A 211 9.48 1.29 -11.76
C PHE A 211 10.59 0.38 -11.21
N SER A 212 10.30 -0.43 -10.19
CA SER A 212 11.27 -1.36 -9.59
C SER A 212 11.75 -2.41 -10.61
N ALA A 213 10.87 -2.87 -11.49
CA ALA A 213 11.21 -3.75 -12.60
C ALA A 213 12.02 -3.06 -13.70
N SER A 214 11.97 -1.74 -13.82
CA SER A 214 12.79 -1.00 -14.80
C SER A 214 14.23 -0.78 -14.31
N GLN A 215 14.45 -0.65 -13.00
CA GLN A 215 15.73 -0.25 -12.43
C GLN A 215 16.48 -1.41 -11.75
N THR A 216 17.79 -1.26 -11.58
CA THR A 216 18.63 -2.14 -10.73
C THR A 216 18.97 -1.49 -9.38
N SER A 217 18.79 -0.18 -9.24
CA SER A 217 19.06 0.55 -8.00
C SER A 217 17.75 0.94 -7.32
N SER A 218 17.57 0.53 -6.06
CA SER A 218 16.38 0.89 -5.27
C SER A 218 16.24 2.39 -5.09
N THR A 219 17.34 3.12 -4.86
CA THR A 219 17.32 4.58 -4.74
C THR A 219 16.83 5.26 -6.00
N ARG A 220 17.26 4.80 -7.18
CA ARG A 220 16.76 5.35 -8.46
C ARG A 220 15.29 5.05 -8.64
N THR A 221 14.83 3.85 -8.29
CA THR A 221 13.40 3.50 -8.29
C THR A 221 12.59 4.45 -7.42
N SER A 222 13.03 4.69 -6.18
CA SER A 222 12.38 5.60 -5.23
C SER A 222 12.26 7.02 -5.79
N VAL A 223 13.36 7.56 -6.36
CA VAL A 223 13.39 8.92 -6.94
C VAL A 223 12.48 9.02 -8.15
N LEU A 224 12.51 8.04 -9.06
CA LEU A 224 11.65 8.03 -10.25
C LEU A 224 10.17 7.93 -9.88
N PHE A 225 9.83 7.06 -8.93
CA PHE A 225 8.45 6.94 -8.44
C PHE A 225 7.97 8.23 -7.79
N PHE A 226 8.77 8.83 -6.89
CA PHE A 226 8.45 10.11 -6.27
C PHE A 226 8.26 11.22 -7.31
N GLY A 227 9.21 11.36 -8.24
CA GLY A 227 9.14 12.37 -9.31
C GLY A 227 7.95 12.17 -10.22
N PHE A 228 7.63 10.92 -10.58
CA PHE A 228 6.44 10.59 -11.36
C PHE A 228 5.16 11.02 -10.65
N LEU A 229 4.99 10.68 -9.37
CA LEU A 229 3.80 11.09 -8.62
C LEU A 229 3.72 12.61 -8.48
N MET A 230 4.84 13.30 -8.21
CA MET A 230 4.83 14.76 -8.18
C MET A 230 4.32 15.35 -9.49
N VAL A 231 4.71 14.83 -10.66
CA VAL A 231 4.18 15.30 -11.94
C VAL A 231 2.68 15.00 -12.08
N VAL A 232 2.24 13.78 -11.72
CA VAL A 232 0.84 13.38 -11.80
C VAL A 232 -0.06 14.21 -10.88
N GLU A 233 0.43 14.68 -9.73
CA GLU A 233 -0.34 15.54 -8.82
C GLU A 233 -0.25 17.03 -9.18
N LEU A 234 0.93 17.51 -9.60
CA LEU A 234 1.16 18.93 -9.86
C LEU A 234 0.56 19.40 -11.19
N VAL A 235 0.60 18.58 -12.24
CA VAL A 235 0.09 18.97 -13.57
C VAL A 235 -1.41 19.27 -13.53
N PRO A 236 -2.29 18.39 -12.99
CA PRO A 236 -3.71 18.69 -12.82
C PRO A 236 -3.94 19.95 -12.00
N LEU A 237 -3.22 20.12 -10.89
CA LEU A 237 -3.34 21.29 -10.02
C LEU A 237 -3.03 22.59 -10.77
N LEU A 238 -1.96 22.61 -11.58
CA LEU A 238 -1.58 23.78 -12.38
C LEU A 238 -2.59 24.05 -13.50
N ILE A 239 -3.03 23.02 -14.22
CA ILE A 239 -4.04 23.16 -15.28
C ILE A 239 -5.34 23.70 -14.69
N SER A 240 -5.82 23.13 -13.58
CA SER A 240 -7.03 23.59 -12.89
C SER A 240 -6.95 25.06 -12.46
N LYS A 241 -5.77 25.51 -12.02
CA LYS A 241 -5.55 26.92 -11.65
C LYS A 241 -5.50 27.88 -12.85
N LEU A 242 -4.99 27.43 -14.00
CA LEU A 242 -4.80 28.28 -15.17
C LEU A 242 -5.99 28.30 -16.12
N MET A 243 -6.64 27.15 -16.31
CA MET A 243 -7.66 26.92 -17.34
C MET A 243 -9.06 26.66 -16.75
N GLY A 244 -9.17 26.56 -15.42
CA GLY A 244 -10.37 26.14 -14.72
C GLY A 244 -10.39 24.63 -14.46
N ALA A 245 -11.05 24.24 -13.36
CA ALA A 245 -11.24 22.84 -13.01
C ALA A 245 -12.36 22.22 -13.86
N SER A 246 -12.06 21.09 -14.49
CA SER A 246 -13.07 20.20 -15.08
C SER A 246 -12.94 18.83 -14.44
N ASP A 247 -14.01 18.03 -14.47
CA ASP A 247 -14.02 16.69 -13.89
C ASP A 247 -12.86 15.81 -14.40
N PHE A 248 -12.58 15.90 -15.70
CA PHE A 248 -11.47 15.18 -16.32
C PHE A 248 -10.10 15.65 -15.78
N ILE A 249 -9.90 16.97 -15.64
CA ILE A 249 -8.62 17.50 -15.13
C ILE A 249 -8.44 17.08 -13.67
N THR A 250 -9.49 17.20 -12.85
CA THR A 250 -9.43 16.76 -11.45
C THR A 250 -9.17 15.26 -11.34
N ALA A 251 -9.79 14.44 -12.19
CA ALA A 251 -9.54 13.00 -12.24
C ALA A 251 -8.13 12.61 -12.74
N LEU A 252 -7.40 13.53 -13.38
CA LEU A 252 -6.00 13.27 -13.74
C LEU A 252 -5.09 13.24 -12.50
N SER A 253 -5.50 13.94 -11.44
CA SER A 253 -4.86 13.82 -10.13
C SER A 253 -5.16 12.44 -9.56
N TRP A 254 -4.10 11.70 -9.29
CA TRP A 254 -4.22 10.34 -8.79
C TRP A 254 -4.75 10.39 -7.36
N SER A 255 -4.16 11.20 -6.49
CA SER A 255 -4.60 11.31 -5.10
C SER A 255 -6.06 11.71 -4.99
N ASP A 256 -6.52 12.66 -5.82
CA ASP A 256 -7.92 13.09 -5.83
C ASP A 256 -8.84 12.01 -6.40
N SER A 257 -8.38 11.22 -7.37
CA SER A 257 -9.17 10.09 -7.90
C SER A 257 -9.37 8.97 -6.91
N ILE A 258 -8.32 8.59 -6.19
CA ILE A 258 -8.45 7.56 -5.14
C ILE A 258 -9.28 8.10 -3.98
N LYS A 259 -9.12 9.36 -3.60
CA LYS A 259 -9.94 9.99 -2.56
C LYS A 259 -11.41 10.06 -2.97
N GLY A 260 -11.73 10.53 -4.17
CA GLY A 260 -13.13 10.60 -4.61
C GLY A 260 -13.81 9.23 -4.71
N ILE A 261 -13.09 8.19 -5.15
CA ILE A 261 -13.59 6.81 -5.07
C ILE A 261 -13.76 6.38 -3.61
N ALA A 262 -12.85 6.76 -2.72
CA ALA A 262 -12.98 6.49 -1.29
C ALA A 262 -14.19 7.20 -0.69
N ASP A 263 -14.41 8.47 -0.99
CA ASP A 263 -15.51 9.27 -0.46
C ASP A 263 -16.86 8.73 -0.95
N ALA A 264 -16.91 8.26 -2.21
CA ALA A 264 -18.04 7.53 -2.75
C ALA A 264 -18.27 6.17 -2.06
N LEU A 265 -17.21 5.39 -1.80
CA LEU A 265 -17.29 4.13 -1.05
C LEU A 265 -17.69 4.35 0.41
N LEU A 266 -17.27 5.46 1.01
CA LEU A 266 -17.60 5.91 2.35
C LEU A 266 -18.97 6.61 2.39
N ALA A 267 -19.75 6.60 1.28
CA ALA A 267 -21.08 7.20 1.16
C ALA A 267 -21.20 8.63 1.74
N GLN A 268 -20.09 9.38 1.72
CA GLN A 268 -19.94 10.65 2.43
C GLN A 268 -20.53 11.83 1.64
N GLU A 269 -20.48 11.77 0.31
CA GLU A 269 -21.02 12.80 -0.57
C GLU A 269 -21.79 12.14 -1.70
N ALA A 270 -22.82 12.84 -2.21
CA ALA A 270 -23.42 12.49 -3.49
C ALA A 270 -22.35 12.70 -4.55
N ALA A 271 -21.58 11.65 -4.83
CA ALA A 271 -20.52 11.71 -5.82
C ALA A 271 -21.11 12.24 -7.12
N ASP A 272 -20.57 13.33 -7.64
CA ASP A 272 -20.91 13.78 -8.97
C ASP A 272 -20.61 12.61 -9.92
N GLY A 273 -21.67 12.06 -10.52
CA GLY A 273 -21.57 10.85 -11.34
C GLY A 273 -20.59 11.04 -12.49
N GLY A 274 -20.43 12.27 -12.99
CA GLY A 274 -19.45 12.62 -14.02
C GLY A 274 -18.01 12.50 -13.51
N LEU A 275 -17.71 13.12 -12.37
CA LEU A 275 -16.39 13.08 -11.75
C LEU A 275 -15.98 11.67 -11.33
N LEU A 276 -16.86 10.95 -10.63
CA LEU A 276 -16.56 9.60 -10.14
C LEU A 276 -16.28 8.62 -11.29
N PHE A 277 -16.98 8.78 -12.41
CA PHE A 277 -16.70 8.02 -13.63
C PHE A 277 -15.27 8.25 -14.10
N TRP A 278 -14.84 9.51 -14.25
CA TRP A 278 -13.48 9.83 -14.69
C TRP A 278 -12.41 9.36 -13.71
N GLN A 279 -12.64 9.52 -12.41
CA GLN A 279 -11.72 9.03 -11.38
C GLN A 279 -11.53 7.50 -11.46
N SER A 280 -12.63 6.76 -11.63
CA SER A 280 -12.62 5.31 -11.79
C SER A 280 -11.87 4.87 -13.06
N VAL A 281 -12.09 5.58 -14.17
CA VAL A 281 -11.38 5.35 -15.44
C VAL A 281 -9.89 5.61 -15.27
N MET A 282 -9.48 6.71 -14.63
CA MET A 282 -8.07 7.07 -14.47
C MET A 282 -7.32 6.10 -13.56
N VAL A 283 -7.90 5.72 -12.41
CA VAL A 283 -7.30 4.72 -11.51
C VAL A 283 -7.14 3.38 -12.22
N THR A 284 -8.12 2.96 -13.01
CA THR A 284 -8.05 1.74 -13.81
C THR A 284 -6.96 1.86 -14.88
N ALA A 285 -6.91 2.98 -15.60
CA ALA A 285 -5.92 3.21 -16.65
C ALA A 285 -4.48 3.19 -16.10
N TYR A 286 -4.20 3.89 -14.99
CA TYR A 286 -2.89 3.86 -14.34
C TYR A 286 -2.51 2.44 -13.91
N THR A 287 -3.42 1.72 -13.26
CA THR A 287 -3.17 0.36 -12.79
C THR A 287 -2.87 -0.59 -13.96
N VAL A 288 -3.70 -0.57 -15.01
CA VAL A 288 -3.53 -1.44 -16.18
C VAL A 288 -2.25 -1.09 -16.93
N ALA A 289 -1.98 0.19 -17.17
CA ALA A 289 -0.76 0.61 -17.85
C ALA A 289 0.50 0.15 -17.08
N ALA A 290 0.49 0.30 -15.76
CA ALA A 290 1.58 -0.14 -14.90
C ALA A 290 1.75 -1.66 -14.89
N MET A 291 0.67 -2.42 -14.80
CA MET A 291 0.68 -3.89 -14.86
C MET A 291 1.19 -4.40 -16.21
N VAL A 292 0.74 -3.81 -17.32
CA VAL A 292 1.22 -4.14 -18.66
C VAL A 292 2.70 -3.84 -18.78
N PHE A 293 3.16 -2.67 -18.32
CA PHE A 293 4.58 -2.33 -18.32
C PHE A 293 5.42 -3.29 -17.46
N LEU A 294 4.96 -3.58 -16.24
CA LEU A 294 5.58 -4.53 -15.32
C LEU A 294 5.75 -5.91 -15.96
N SER A 295 4.66 -6.45 -16.53
CA SER A 295 4.66 -7.78 -17.16
C SER A 295 5.63 -7.89 -18.35
N ARG A 296 5.82 -6.79 -19.09
CA ARG A 296 6.78 -6.70 -20.21
C ARG A 296 8.22 -6.60 -19.74
N ARG A 297 8.48 -6.03 -18.56
CA ARG A 297 9.84 -5.86 -18.01
C ARG A 297 10.37 -7.08 -17.27
N ILE A 298 9.52 -8.03 -16.90
CA ILE A 298 9.92 -9.28 -16.26
C ILE A 298 10.21 -10.32 -17.34
N GLU A 299 11.49 -10.42 -17.70
CA GLU A 299 11.99 -11.38 -18.70
C GLU A 299 12.88 -12.45 -18.04
N PRO A 300 12.78 -13.72 -18.46
CA PRO A 300 13.59 -14.82 -17.91
C PRO A 300 15.09 -14.71 -18.17
N VAL A 301 15.49 -14.07 -19.27
CA VAL A 301 16.88 -13.95 -19.70
C VAL A 301 17.15 -12.47 -19.95
N ALA A 302 18.06 -11.89 -19.18
CA ALA A 302 18.61 -10.59 -19.50
C ALA A 302 19.54 -10.78 -20.71
N VAL A 303 19.10 -10.40 -21.90
CA VAL A 303 19.99 -10.32 -23.06
C VAL A 303 20.95 -9.16 -22.80
N VAL A 304 22.19 -9.47 -22.46
CA VAL A 304 23.25 -8.47 -22.39
C VAL A 304 23.61 -8.12 -23.83
N SER A 305 23.04 -7.02 -24.33
CA SER A 305 23.47 -6.35 -25.57
C SER A 305 24.60 -5.37 -25.27
#